data_AF-A0A497CXW6-F1
#
_entry.id   AF-A0A497CXW6-F1
#
_cell.length_a   1.000
_cell.length_b   1.000
_cell.length_c   1.000
_cell.angle_alpha   90.00
_cell.angle_beta   90.00
_cell.angle_gamma   90.00
#
_symmetry.space_group_name_H-M   'P 1'
#
loop_
_entity.id
_entity.type
_entity.pdbx_description
1 polymer ?
#
loop_
_entity_poly.entity_id
_entity_poly.type
_entity_poly.pdbx_seq_one_letter_code
_entity_poly.pdbx_strand_id
1 'polypeptide(L)' 'RLVKKEMETTSKLLEHVGRRILDSIKHEFPMVAHARIKIRKLNPPLGGKMDFVSLELSF' A
#
# COMPACT_ATOMS: atom_id res chain seq x y z
N ARG A 1 8.16 -9.70 6.73
CA ARG A 1 8.40 -10.22 5.36
C ARG A 1 7.19 -10.00 4.44
N LEU A 2 5.96 -10.17 4.93
CA LEU A 2 4.69 -9.96 4.22
C LEU A 2 4.63 -8.67 3.38
N VAL A 3 4.86 -7.50 3.99
CA VAL A 3 4.78 -6.19 3.28
C VAL A 3 5.74 -6.11 2.09
N LYS A 4 6.95 -6.68 2.21
CA LYS A 4 7.95 -6.68 1.13
C LYS A 4 7.47 -7.51 -0.06
N LYS A 5 6.90 -8.68 0.20
CA LYS A 5 6.36 -9.59 -0.81
C LYS A 5 5.19 -8.96 -1.59
N GLU A 6 4.29 -8.28 -0.88
CA GLU A 6 3.17 -7.56 -1.52
C GLU A 6 3.65 -6.35 -2.33
N MET A 7 4.69 -5.65 -1.87
CA MET A 7 5.32 -4.56 -2.61
C MET A 7 6.10 -5.01 -3.86
N GLU A 8 6.62 -6.24 -3.89
CA GLU A 8 7.25 -6.83 -5.08
C GLU A 8 6.22 -7.14 -6.18
N THR A 9 4.94 -7.29 -5.82
CA THR A 9 3.89 -7.53 -6.80
C THR A 9 3.44 -6.22 -7.45
N THR A 10 3.86 -6.02 -8.70
CA THR A 10 3.48 -4.84 -9.48
C THR A 10 1.95 -4.76 -9.67
N SER A 11 1.40 -3.58 -9.39
CA SER A 11 -0.02 -3.26 -9.61
C SER A 11 -0.14 -1.96 -10.39
N LYS A 12 -1.20 -1.84 -11.19
CA LYS A 12 -1.51 -0.61 -11.95
C LYS A 12 -1.91 0.55 -11.02
N LEU A 13 -2.56 0.24 -9.90
CA LEU A 13 -3.06 1.20 -8.92
C LEU A 13 -2.40 0.98 -7.55
N LEU A 14 -2.10 2.08 -6.86
CA LEU A 14 -1.56 2.05 -5.49
C LEU A 14 -2.61 1.48 -4.51
N GLU A 15 -3.90 1.69 -4.78
CA GLU A 15 -4.99 1.15 -3.96
C GLU A 15 -4.96 -0.37 -3.89
N HIS A 16 -4.63 -1.04 -5.00
CA HIS A 16 -4.57 -2.50 -5.03
C HIS A 16 -3.42 -3.04 -4.17
N VAL A 17 -2.25 -2.37 -4.18
CA VAL A 17 -1.12 -2.75 -3.33
C VAL A 17 -1.48 -2.56 -1.87
N GLY A 18 -2.08 -1.41 -1.54
CA GLY A 18 -2.44 -1.10 -0.17
C GLY A 18 -3.52 -2.03 0.39
N ARG A 19 -4.56 -2.33 -0.40
CA ARG A 19 -5.61 -3.28 0.00
C ARG A 19 -5.04 -4.66 0.27
N ARG A 20 -4.17 -5.17 -0.58
CA ARG A 20 -3.52 -6.47 -0.38
C ARG A 20 -2.69 -6.54 0.89
N ILE A 21 -1.90 -5.50 1.17
CA ILE A 21 -1.11 -5.45 2.42
C ILE A 21 -2.05 -5.51 3.62
N LEU A 22 -3.15 -4.75 3.61
CA LEU A 22 -4.14 -4.74 4.68
C LEU A 22 -4.85 -6.09 4.83
N ASP A 23 -5.29 -6.71 3.73
CA ASP A 23 -5.92 -8.03 3.73
C ASP A 23 -4.98 -9.13 4.24
N SER A 24 -3.72 -9.12 3.78
CA SER A 24 -2.70 -10.06 4.28
C SER A 24 -2.41 -9.84 5.76
N ILE A 25 -2.34 -8.60 6.25
CA ILE A 25 -2.20 -8.32 7.69
C ILE A 25 -3.41 -8.84 8.46
N LYS A 26 -4.62 -8.61 7.97
CA LYS A 26 -5.85 -9.07 8.63
C LYS A 26 -5.96 -10.59 8.68
N HIS A 27 -5.49 -11.28 7.63
CA HIS A 27 -5.51 -12.73 7.52
C HIS A 27 -4.43 -13.39 8.40
N GLU A 28 -3.20 -12.84 8.39
CA GLU A 28 -2.06 -13.40 9.13
C GLU A 28 -2.11 -13.01 10.62
N PHE A 29 -2.73 -11.87 10.94
CA PHE A 29 -2.87 -11.34 12.30
C PHE A 29 -4.34 -11.01 12.63
N PRO A 30 -5.18 -12.02 12.87
CA PRO A 30 -6.61 -11.80 13.17
C PRO A 30 -6.86 -11.02 14.48
N MET A 31 -5.85 -10.91 15.35
CA MET A 31 -5.93 -10.12 16.59
C MET A 31 -5.75 -8.61 16.35
N VAL A 32 -5.38 -8.18 15.14
CA VAL A 32 -5.21 -6.77 14.80
C VAL A 32 -6.58 -6.14 14.59
N ALA A 33 -7.00 -5.31 15.55
CA ALA A 33 -8.27 -4.61 15.51
C ALA A 33 -8.25 -3.37 14.59
N HIS A 34 -7.08 -2.77 14.36
CA HIS A 34 -6.93 -1.60 13.52
C HIS A 34 -5.54 -1.60 12.85
N ALA A 35 -5.50 -1.32 11.56
CA ALA A 35 -4.25 -1.19 10.81
C ALA A 35 -4.30 0.02 9.89
N ARG A 36 -3.21 0.81 9.88
CA ARG A 36 -3.02 1.95 8.98
C ARG A 36 -1.76 1.76 8.17
N ILE A 37 -1.87 1.98 6.86
CA ILE A 37 -0.74 1.93 5.94
C ILE A 37 -0.65 3.23 5.13
N LYS A 38 0.59 3.62 4.83
CA LYS A 38 0.87 4.78 3.99
C LYS A 38 1.89 4.39 2.92
N ILE A 39 1.49 4.51 1.67
CA ILE A 39 2.33 4.18 0.51
C ILE A 39 2.62 5.47 -0.24
N ARG A 40 3.91 5.77 -0.45
CA ARG A 40 4.35 6.96 -1.17
C ARG A 40 5.05 6.53 -2.45
N LYS A 41 4.60 7.08 -3.58
CA LYS A 41 5.27 6.93 -4.86
C LYS A 41 6.00 8.25 -5.15
N LEU A 42 7.31 8.21 -4.97
CA LEU A 42 8.18 9.37 -5.13
C LEU A 42 8.25 9.84 -6.60
N ASN A 43 8.20 8.90 -7.55
CA ASN A 43 8.22 9.20 -8.98
C ASN A 43 6.92 8.73 -9.65
N PRO A 44 5.81 9.47 -9.52
CA PRO A 44 4.58 9.15 -10.23
C PRO A 44 4.75 9.38 -11.74
N PRO A 45 4.22 8.50 -12.60
CA PRO A 45 4.28 8.65 -14.07
C PRO A 45 3.27 9.68 -14.61
N LEU A 46 2.74 10.55 -13.76
CA LEU A 46 1.80 11.60 -14.13
C LEU A 46 2.63 12.80 -14.59
N GLY A 47 2.59 13.13 -15.88
CA GLY A 47 3.34 14.26 -16.43
C GLY A 47 2.97 15.56 -15.74
N GLY A 48 3.94 16.15 -15.01
CA GLY A 48 3.79 17.39 -14.25
C GLY A 48 4.85 17.51 -13.16
N LYS A 49 5.11 18.73 -12.65
CA LYS A 49 5.99 18.92 -11.48
C LYS A 49 5.26 18.45 -10.22
N MET A 50 5.58 17.25 -9.74
CA MET A 50 5.06 16.70 -8.49
C MET A 50 6.19 16.02 -7.73
N ASP A 51 6.34 16.30 -6.44
CA ASP A 51 7.39 15.71 -5.61
C ASP A 51 7.12 14.24 -5.23
N PHE A 52 5.86 13.89 -4.98
CA PHE A 52 5.41 12.52 -4.70
C PHE A 52 3.89 12.45 -4.65
N VAL A 53 3.34 11.26 -4.84
CA VAL A 53 1.95 10.95 -4.46
C VAL A 53 1.94 10.04 -3.24
N SER A 54 0.97 10.24 -2.34
CA SER A 54 0.79 9.41 -1.14
C SER A 54 -0.62 8.85 -1.13
N LEU A 55 -0.73 7.55 -0.87
CA LEU A 55 -1.97 6.88 -0.55
C LEU A 55 -1.94 6.47 0.93
N GLU A 56 -3.05 6.68 1.62
CA GLU A 56 -3.23 6.21 2.98
C GLU A 56 -4.52 5.40 3.07
N LEU A 57 -4.44 4.22 3.69
CA LEU A 57 -5.57 3.34 3.89
C LEU A 57 -5.58 2.86 5.34
N SER A 58 -6.77 2.73 5.91
CA SER A 58 -6.99 2.20 7.24
C SER A 58 -8.24 1.32 7.28
N PHE A 59 -8.24 0.32 8.17
CA PHE A 59 -9.43 -0.42 8.56
C PHE A 59 -9.39 -0.71 10.05
#